data_AF-A0A7C5I8D7-F1
#
_entry.id   AF-A0A7C5I8D7-F1
#
_cell.length_a   1.000
_cell.length_b   1.000
_cell.length_c   1.000
_cell.angle_alpha   90.00
_cell.angle_beta   90.00
_cell.angle_gamma   90.00
#
_symmetry.space_group_name_H-M   'P 1'
#
loop_
_entity.id
_entity.type
_entity.pdbx_description
1 polymer ?
#
loop_
_entity_poly.entity_id
_entity_poly.type
_entity_poly.pdbx_seq_one_letter_code
_entity_poly.pdbx_strand_id
1 'polypeptide(L)'
;MERVTVGAVNGVPVDLAAISASENVFRLGFFLKTGREPSTPEEVEMIRGQLRAYQCNSIRGRVISAAEERERQRLGISVTRQEGIQDYQQRLRRGNVEKAAAAARAQANAVITALDEVAAGKDPREVYSRIVAPTGLELRHWEWIVLQAARDPTSRENIKKFAVIPGAIPADAAPGGWERNVALERVRKAVAEELAAQDPEFARFYRKREAGGSISEAQVRYVERKQIEWWQQRYREVNLVIYDEELARACSASIQSLLGLPVAEKTK
;
A
#
# COMPACT_ATOMS: atom_id res chain seq x y z
N MET A 1 -1.64 25.18 -10.28
CA MET A 1 -0.55 24.25 -10.62
C MET A 1 -0.91 23.58 -11.91
N GLU A 2 -0.08 23.73 -12.94
CA GLU A 2 -0.25 23.00 -14.21
C GLU A 2 -0.14 21.50 -13.97
N ARG A 3 -0.99 20.71 -14.63
CA ARG A 3 -0.90 19.24 -14.60
C ARG A 3 0.27 18.83 -15.50
N VAL A 4 1.35 18.39 -14.88
CA VAL A 4 2.48 17.79 -15.60
C VAL A 4 2.20 16.30 -15.77
N THR A 5 1.83 15.89 -16.99
CA THR A 5 1.64 14.48 -17.36
C THR A 5 3.00 13.83 -17.62
N VAL A 6 3.30 12.75 -16.90
CA VAL A 6 4.60 12.04 -17.01
C VAL A 6 4.51 10.70 -17.73
N GLY A 7 3.29 10.26 -18.05
CA GLY A 7 3.06 9.00 -18.73
C GLY A 7 1.57 8.67 -18.86
N ALA A 8 1.29 7.43 -19.25
CA ALA A 8 -0.04 6.87 -19.34
C ALA A 8 -0.05 5.35 -19.01
N VAL A 9 -1.14 4.87 -18.43
CA VAL A 9 -1.42 3.44 -18.22
C VAL A 9 -2.75 3.10 -18.91
N ASN A 10 -2.71 2.22 -19.91
CA ASN A 10 -3.85 1.92 -20.79
C ASN A 10 -4.49 3.20 -21.38
N GLY A 11 -3.66 4.18 -21.75
CA GLY A 11 -4.12 5.47 -22.28
C GLY A 11 -4.65 6.47 -21.23
N VAL A 12 -4.75 6.08 -19.95
CA VAL A 12 -5.14 6.99 -18.87
C VAL A 12 -3.90 7.80 -18.42
N PRO A 13 -3.93 9.15 -18.48
CA PRO A 13 -2.81 9.98 -18.08
C PRO A 13 -2.36 9.75 -16.63
N VAL A 14 -1.06 9.81 -16.41
CA VAL A 14 -0.42 9.80 -15.09
C VAL A 14 0.17 11.17 -14.83
N ASP A 15 -0.47 11.92 -13.93
CA ASP A 15 0.03 13.23 -13.49
C ASP A 15 1.14 13.07 -12.44
N LEU A 16 2.20 13.86 -12.55
CA LEU A 16 3.34 13.86 -11.61
C LEU A 16 2.87 14.09 -10.17
N ALA A 17 1.94 15.01 -9.97
CA ALA A 17 1.37 15.32 -8.66
C ALA A 17 0.62 14.14 -8.03
N ALA A 18 0.07 13.23 -8.85
CA ALA A 18 -0.67 12.06 -8.39
C ALA A 18 0.23 10.86 -8.07
N ILE A 19 1.52 10.93 -8.38
CA ILE A 19 2.51 9.88 -8.09
C ILE A 19 3.69 10.37 -7.26
N SER A 20 3.72 11.65 -6.89
CA SER A 20 4.82 12.25 -6.13
C SER A 20 4.33 12.66 -4.75
N ALA A 21 5.19 12.45 -3.76
CA ALA A 21 5.08 13.11 -2.47
C ALA A 21 5.98 14.36 -2.47
N SER A 22 5.65 15.38 -1.67
CA SER A 22 6.56 16.50 -1.40
C SER A 22 7.89 15.99 -0.83
N GLU A 23 9.03 16.51 -1.30
CA GLU A 23 10.37 16.19 -0.79
C GLU A 23 10.47 16.39 0.73
N ASN A 24 9.76 17.39 1.27
CA ASN A 24 9.68 17.66 2.71
C ASN A 24 9.21 16.45 3.53
N VAL A 25 8.46 15.52 2.92
CA VAL A 25 8.06 14.28 3.60
C VAL A 25 9.21 13.30 3.78
N PHE A 26 10.10 13.20 2.81
CA PHE A 26 11.27 12.34 2.93
C PHE A 26 12.35 13.00 3.78
N ARG A 27 12.47 14.34 3.75
CA ARG A 27 13.30 15.12 4.69
C ARG A 27 12.86 14.92 6.14
N LEU A 28 11.57 15.04 6.43
CA LEU A 28 11.06 14.79 7.77
C LEU A 28 11.19 13.31 8.15
N GLY A 29 11.02 12.36 7.23
CA GLY A 29 11.33 10.95 7.49
C GLY A 29 12.81 10.72 7.84
N PHE A 30 13.73 11.44 7.19
CA PHE A 30 15.15 11.44 7.54
C PHE A 30 15.38 12.03 8.94
N PHE A 31 14.82 13.21 9.23
CA PHE A 31 14.90 13.85 10.54
C PHE A 31 14.38 12.93 11.65
N LEU A 32 13.23 12.30 11.44
CA LEU A 32 12.66 11.34 12.36
C LEU A 32 13.57 10.13 12.55
N LYS A 33 14.34 9.73 11.52
CA LYS A 33 15.26 8.60 11.61
C LYS A 33 16.57 8.93 12.34
N THR A 34 17.09 10.13 12.14
CA THR A 34 18.48 10.50 12.52
C THR A 34 18.55 11.55 13.63
N GLY A 35 17.42 12.19 13.99
CA GLY A 35 17.36 13.29 14.94
C GLY A 35 17.87 14.63 14.40
N ARG A 36 18.15 14.73 13.09
CA ARG A 36 18.65 15.96 12.46
C ARG A 36 18.24 16.09 10.99
N GLU A 37 18.25 17.31 10.48
CA GLU A 37 18.04 17.57 9.06
C GLU A 37 19.17 16.97 8.21
N PRO A 38 18.89 16.56 6.95
CA PRO A 38 19.92 16.19 6.00
C PRO A 38 20.83 17.40 5.74
N SER A 39 22.12 17.23 5.98
CA SER A 39 23.10 18.32 5.94
C SER A 39 24.19 18.09 4.89
N THR A 40 24.31 16.87 4.34
CA THR A 40 25.29 16.57 3.27
C THR A 40 24.61 16.36 1.91
N PRO A 41 25.32 16.59 0.80
CA PRO A 41 24.80 16.29 -0.54
C PRO A 41 24.33 14.84 -0.69
N GLU A 42 25.04 13.87 -0.10
CA GLU A 42 24.70 12.45 -0.16
C GLU A 42 23.35 12.15 0.52
N GLU A 43 23.05 12.84 1.62
CA GLU A 43 21.79 12.68 2.35
C GLU A 43 20.61 13.26 1.59
N VAL A 44 20.82 14.40 0.90
CA VAL A 44 19.83 15.00 0.00
C VAL A 44 19.59 14.08 -1.20
N GLU A 45 20.62 13.48 -1.78
CA GLU A 45 20.48 12.50 -2.87
C GLU A 45 19.77 11.23 -2.41
N MET A 46 20.02 10.75 -1.20
CA MET A 46 19.27 9.61 -0.63
C MET A 46 17.77 9.92 -0.54
N ILE A 47 17.41 11.13 -0.09
CA ILE A 47 16.02 11.58 -0.01
C ILE A 47 15.37 11.65 -1.40
N ARG A 48 16.08 12.19 -2.39
CA ARG A 48 15.63 12.19 -3.80
C ARG A 48 15.46 10.76 -4.33
N GLY A 49 16.35 9.84 -3.95
CA GLY A 49 16.24 8.42 -4.24
C GLY A 49 14.97 7.78 -3.66
N GLN A 50 14.60 8.12 -2.43
CA GLN A 50 13.34 7.64 -1.81
C GLN A 50 12.10 8.21 -2.51
N LEU A 51 12.13 9.48 -2.88
CA LEU A 51 11.06 10.10 -3.68
C LEU A 51 10.90 9.40 -5.03
N ARG A 52 12.01 9.14 -5.74
CA ARG A 52 12.00 8.38 -7.00
C ARG A 52 11.44 6.97 -6.79
N ALA A 53 11.84 6.27 -5.74
CA ALA A 53 11.31 4.95 -5.42
C ALA A 53 9.79 4.98 -5.17
N TYR A 54 9.29 6.01 -4.48
CA TYR A 54 7.85 6.22 -4.27
C TYR A 54 7.09 6.44 -5.59
N GLN A 55 7.63 7.26 -6.50
CA GLN A 55 7.06 7.47 -7.83
C GLN A 55 6.98 6.16 -8.61
N CYS A 56 8.06 5.37 -8.61
CA CYS A 56 8.08 4.08 -9.29
C CYS A 56 7.09 3.07 -8.69
N ASN A 57 6.96 3.02 -7.37
CA ASN A 57 5.96 2.18 -6.71
C ASN A 57 4.52 2.63 -7.01
N SER A 58 4.30 3.93 -7.15
CA SER A 58 2.99 4.48 -7.54
C SER A 58 2.62 4.10 -8.98
N ILE A 59 3.57 4.17 -9.92
CA ILE A 59 3.39 3.69 -11.30
C ILE A 59 3.13 2.18 -11.31
N ARG A 60 3.92 1.39 -10.56
CA ARG A 60 3.71 -0.06 -10.38
C ARG A 60 2.30 -0.37 -9.86
N GLY A 61 1.84 0.36 -8.85
CA GLY A 61 0.48 0.19 -8.29
C GLY A 61 -0.63 0.48 -9.31
N ARG A 62 -0.41 1.43 -10.23
CA ARG A 62 -1.34 1.71 -11.34
C ARG A 62 -1.37 0.59 -12.37
N VAL A 63 -0.22 -0.01 -12.71
CA VAL A 63 -0.16 -1.19 -13.59
C VAL A 63 -0.90 -2.37 -12.98
N ILE A 64 -0.67 -2.65 -11.69
CA ILE A 64 -1.38 -3.71 -10.95
C ILE A 64 -2.90 -3.44 -10.98
N SER A 65 -3.32 -2.22 -10.63
CA SER A 65 -4.74 -1.86 -10.60
C SER A 65 -5.39 -1.98 -11.98
N ALA A 66 -4.69 -1.64 -13.05
CA ALA A 66 -5.20 -1.76 -14.42
C ALA A 66 -5.37 -3.23 -14.84
N ALA A 67 -4.44 -4.11 -14.46
CA ALA A 67 -4.56 -5.54 -14.70
C ALA A 67 -5.69 -6.17 -13.88
N GLU A 68 -5.77 -5.87 -12.58
CA GLU A 68 -6.85 -6.35 -11.69
C GLU A 68 -8.23 -5.90 -12.20
N GLU A 69 -8.35 -4.65 -12.67
CA GLU A 69 -9.60 -4.13 -13.24
C GLU A 69 -9.97 -4.82 -14.56
N ARG A 70 -9.00 -5.10 -15.43
CA ARG A 70 -9.23 -5.85 -16.67
C ARG A 70 -9.75 -7.26 -16.37
N GLU A 71 -9.16 -7.94 -15.40
CA GLU A 71 -9.60 -9.28 -14.97
C GLU A 71 -10.98 -9.24 -14.32
N ARG A 72 -11.25 -8.22 -13.51
CA ARG A 72 -12.60 -7.97 -12.95
C ARG A 72 -13.65 -7.88 -14.05
N GLN A 73 -13.37 -7.12 -15.11
CA GLN A 73 -14.27 -6.96 -16.25
C GLN A 73 -14.42 -8.27 -17.04
N ARG A 74 -13.31 -8.96 -17.33
CA ARG A 74 -13.31 -10.25 -18.04
C ARG A 74 -14.14 -11.32 -17.31
N LEU A 75 -14.01 -11.38 -15.99
CA LEU A 75 -14.71 -12.34 -15.13
C LEU A 75 -16.16 -11.93 -14.83
N GLY A 76 -16.61 -10.76 -15.30
CA GLY A 76 -17.96 -10.27 -15.02
C GLY A 76 -18.21 -9.98 -13.53
N ILE A 77 -17.17 -9.71 -12.76
CA ILE A 77 -17.28 -9.51 -11.31
C ILE A 77 -17.80 -8.10 -11.05
N SER A 78 -19.06 -8.03 -10.64
CA SER A 78 -19.66 -6.82 -10.08
C SER A 78 -19.84 -6.99 -8.57
N VAL A 79 -19.67 -5.88 -7.86
CA VAL A 79 -19.94 -5.78 -6.42
C VAL A 79 -20.74 -4.52 -6.22
N THR A 80 -21.94 -4.69 -5.70
CA THR A 80 -22.79 -3.58 -5.30
C THR A 80 -22.26 -2.97 -4.00
N ARG A 81 -22.61 -1.70 -3.77
CA ARG A 81 -22.34 -1.03 -2.49
C ARG A 81 -22.89 -1.80 -1.30
N GLN A 82 -24.06 -2.42 -1.45
CA GLN A 82 -24.69 -3.19 -0.39
C GLN A 82 -23.89 -4.46 -0.05
N GLU A 83 -23.38 -5.18 -1.05
CA GLU A 83 -22.51 -6.34 -0.81
C GLU A 83 -21.21 -5.95 -0.10
N GLY A 84 -20.58 -4.84 -0.51
CA GLY A 84 -19.40 -4.30 0.16
C GLY A 84 -19.67 -3.99 1.64
N ILE A 85 -20.79 -3.35 1.93
CA ILE A 85 -21.21 -3.03 3.31
C ILE A 85 -21.54 -4.30 4.10
N GLN A 86 -22.19 -5.30 3.50
CA GLN A 86 -22.54 -6.55 4.17
C GLN A 86 -21.31 -7.38 4.53
N ASP A 87 -20.35 -7.51 3.61
CA ASP A 87 -19.08 -8.19 3.88
C ASP A 87 -18.34 -7.52 5.05
N TYR A 88 -18.24 -6.19 4.99
CA TYR A 88 -17.70 -5.38 6.08
C TYR A 88 -18.39 -5.65 7.42
N GLN A 89 -19.72 -5.64 7.46
CA GLN A 89 -20.49 -5.92 8.68
C GLN A 89 -20.27 -7.35 9.20
N GLN A 90 -20.12 -8.34 8.32
CA GLN A 90 -19.81 -9.71 8.72
C GLN A 90 -18.42 -9.83 9.34
N ARG A 91 -17.41 -9.15 8.78
CA ARG A 91 -16.06 -9.11 9.35
C ARG A 91 -16.05 -8.45 10.72
N LEU A 92 -16.79 -7.36 10.87
CA LEU A 92 -17.00 -6.73 12.19
C LEU A 92 -17.59 -7.75 13.19
N ARG A 93 -18.66 -8.46 12.83
CA ARG A 93 -19.31 -9.45 13.73
C ARG A 93 -18.41 -10.62 14.14
N ARG A 94 -17.41 -10.98 13.33
CA ARG A 94 -16.45 -12.05 13.64
C ARG A 94 -15.34 -11.59 14.59
N GLY A 95 -15.11 -10.28 14.71
CA GLY A 95 -14.16 -9.69 15.66
C GLY A 95 -14.81 -9.26 16.97
N ASN A 96 -14.02 -9.14 18.04
CA ASN A 96 -14.48 -8.45 19.26
C ASN A 96 -14.45 -6.93 19.02
N VAL A 97 -15.52 -6.41 18.41
CA VAL A 97 -15.65 -5.01 17.97
C VAL A 97 -15.47 -4.04 19.13
N GLU A 98 -15.97 -4.36 20.32
CA GLU A 98 -15.86 -3.50 21.49
C GLU A 98 -14.41 -3.34 21.94
N LYS A 99 -13.67 -4.46 22.02
CA LYS A 99 -12.24 -4.44 22.33
C LYS A 99 -11.44 -3.70 21.25
N ALA A 100 -11.78 -3.90 19.98
CA ALA A 100 -11.10 -3.25 18.87
C ALA A 100 -11.38 -1.74 18.83
N ALA A 101 -12.63 -1.33 19.06
CA ALA A 101 -13.02 0.08 19.15
C ALA A 101 -12.40 0.78 20.37
N ALA A 102 -12.31 0.11 21.52
CA ALA A 102 -11.61 0.64 22.69
C ALA A 102 -10.11 0.84 22.42
N ALA A 103 -9.46 -0.14 21.78
CA ALA A 103 -8.06 -0.02 21.36
C ALA A 103 -7.86 1.12 20.35
N ALA A 104 -8.75 1.25 19.37
CA ALA A 104 -8.73 2.36 18.39
C ALA A 104 -8.79 3.72 19.08
N ARG A 105 -9.71 3.90 20.04
CA ARG A 105 -9.87 5.16 20.78
C ARG A 105 -8.67 5.47 21.65
N ALA A 106 -8.08 4.46 22.29
CA ALA A 106 -6.86 4.64 23.07
C ALA A 106 -5.68 5.06 22.17
N GLN A 107 -5.50 4.38 21.04
CA GLN A 107 -4.50 4.72 20.02
C GLN A 107 -4.72 6.12 19.44
N ALA A 108 -5.98 6.48 19.19
CA ALA A 108 -6.39 7.79 18.70
C ALA A 108 -5.90 8.92 19.63
N ASN A 109 -6.26 8.80 20.90
CA ASN A 109 -5.96 9.80 21.93
C ASN A 109 -4.45 9.92 22.17
N ALA A 110 -3.74 8.79 22.13
CA ALA A 110 -2.28 8.76 22.23
C ALA A 110 -1.61 9.51 21.07
N VAL A 111 -2.06 9.29 19.83
CA VAL A 111 -1.55 10.00 18.65
C VAL A 111 -1.85 11.50 18.71
N ILE A 112 -3.05 11.90 19.13
CA ILE A 112 -3.41 13.32 19.29
C ILE A 112 -2.51 13.99 20.33
N THR A 113 -2.38 13.37 21.50
CA THR A 113 -1.51 13.87 22.59
C THR A 113 -0.07 13.98 22.11
N ALA A 114 0.41 12.96 21.39
CA ALA A 114 1.76 12.93 20.85
C ALA A 114 2.00 14.05 19.82
N LEU A 115 1.03 14.33 18.94
CA LEU A 115 1.15 15.43 17.97
C LEU A 115 1.16 16.81 18.64
N ASP A 116 0.42 16.97 19.75
CA ASP A 116 0.45 18.19 20.54
C ASP A 116 1.81 18.40 21.22
N GLU A 117 2.42 17.33 21.73
CA GLU A 117 3.77 17.36 22.30
C GLU A 117 4.85 17.65 21.26
N VAL A 118 4.76 17.06 20.07
CA VAL A 118 5.67 17.35 18.95
C VAL A 118 5.56 18.80 18.49
N ALA A 119 4.34 19.34 18.42
CA ALA A 119 4.13 20.74 18.05
C ALA A 119 4.66 21.72 19.10
N ALA A 120 4.74 21.30 20.36
CA ALA A 120 5.41 22.05 21.42
C ALA A 120 6.95 21.96 21.35
N GLY A 121 7.51 21.32 20.31
CA GLY A 121 8.94 21.24 20.05
C GLY A 121 9.63 20.02 20.63
N LYS A 122 8.88 19.03 21.16
CA LYS A 122 9.48 17.80 21.67
C LYS A 122 9.89 16.84 20.56
N ASP A 123 10.91 16.02 20.82
CA ASP A 123 11.39 15.02 19.88
C ASP A 123 10.29 13.98 19.55
N PRO A 124 9.87 13.85 18.29
CA PRO A 124 8.87 12.87 17.87
C PRO A 124 9.19 11.42 18.19
N ARG A 125 10.47 11.04 18.32
CA ARG A 125 10.87 9.67 18.69
C ARG A 125 10.72 9.39 20.18
N GLU A 126 11.04 10.38 21.00
CA GLU A 126 10.85 10.29 22.44
C GLU A 126 9.36 10.22 22.76
N VAL A 127 8.58 11.10 22.11
CA VAL A 127 7.11 11.11 22.20
C VAL A 127 6.53 9.78 21.70
N TYR A 128 7.02 9.24 20.58
CA TYR A 128 6.60 7.92 20.08
C TYR A 128 6.81 6.84 21.13
N SER A 129 8.04 6.71 21.63
CA SER A 129 8.42 5.61 22.51
C SER A 129 7.61 5.63 23.81
N ARG A 130 7.28 6.81 24.32
CA ARG A 130 6.53 7.00 25.56
C ARG A 130 5.02 6.90 25.40
N ILE A 131 4.44 7.48 24.35
CA ILE A 131 2.98 7.67 24.23
C ILE A 131 2.37 6.74 23.17
N VAL A 132 3.03 6.61 22.02
CA VAL A 132 2.43 6.00 20.83
C VAL A 132 2.80 4.53 20.71
N ALA A 133 4.03 4.13 20.99
CA ALA A 133 4.49 2.75 20.92
C ALA A 133 3.66 1.78 21.80
N PRO A 134 3.24 2.13 23.03
CA PRO A 134 2.38 1.26 23.86
C PRO A 134 1.02 0.94 23.24
N THR A 135 0.58 1.71 22.25
CA THR A 135 -0.71 1.49 21.56
C THR A 135 -0.61 0.47 20.43
N GLY A 136 0.60 -0.04 20.15
CA GLY A 136 0.87 -0.96 19.04
C GLY A 136 0.96 -0.29 17.68
N LEU A 137 0.94 1.05 17.60
CA LEU A 137 1.22 1.74 16.33
C LEU A 137 2.69 1.56 15.98
N GLU A 138 2.98 1.02 14.80
CA GLU A 138 4.35 0.87 14.33
C GLU A 138 5.00 2.25 14.08
N LEU A 139 6.31 2.34 14.36
CA LEU A 139 7.09 3.57 14.20
C LEU A 139 6.94 4.19 12.80
N ARG A 140 6.95 3.38 11.73
CA ARG A 140 6.77 3.86 10.36
C ARG A 140 5.42 4.56 10.13
N HIS A 141 4.36 4.10 10.81
CA HIS A 141 3.03 4.69 10.69
C HIS A 141 2.94 5.97 11.51
N TRP A 142 3.53 5.99 12.71
CA TRP A 142 3.68 7.22 13.48
C TRP A 142 4.45 8.29 12.71
N GLU A 143 5.59 7.92 12.12
CA GLU A 143 6.39 8.80 11.29
C GLU A 143 5.51 9.39 10.19
N TRP A 144 4.79 8.55 9.41
CA TRP A 144 3.85 9.02 8.39
C TRP A 144 2.74 9.97 8.93
N ILE A 145 2.19 9.72 10.12
CA ILE A 145 1.18 10.60 10.72
C ILE A 145 1.78 11.98 11.04
N VAL A 146 2.98 12.03 11.62
CA VAL A 146 3.71 13.29 11.86
C VAL A 146 3.99 14.00 10.52
N LEU A 147 4.33 13.23 9.47
CA LEU A 147 4.52 13.75 8.11
C LEU A 147 3.25 14.42 7.55
N GLN A 148 2.07 13.82 7.73
CA GLN A 148 0.81 14.42 7.26
C GLN A 148 0.41 15.63 8.09
N ALA A 149 0.63 15.60 9.41
CA ALA A 149 0.33 16.72 10.30
C ALA A 149 1.19 17.97 9.99
N ALA A 150 2.44 17.78 9.57
CA ALA A 150 3.34 18.85 9.20
C ALA A 150 3.02 19.51 7.85
N ARG A 151 2.31 18.80 6.95
CA ARG A 151 1.96 19.29 5.61
C ARG A 151 0.85 20.34 5.61
N ASP A 152 -0.08 20.26 6.57
CA ASP A 152 -1.27 21.11 6.57
C ASP A 152 -1.90 21.22 7.99
N PRO A 153 -2.11 22.43 8.53
CA PRO A 153 -2.80 22.64 9.80
C PRO A 153 -4.21 22.02 9.87
N THR A 154 -4.97 21.99 8.76
CA THR A 154 -6.28 21.30 8.72
C THR A 154 -6.15 19.78 8.72
N SER A 155 -5.01 19.25 8.29
CA SER A 155 -4.70 17.82 8.39
C SER A 155 -4.54 17.38 9.83
N ARG A 156 -4.24 18.28 10.77
CA ARG A 156 -4.25 17.99 12.22
C ARG A 156 -5.66 17.74 12.75
N GLU A 157 -6.66 18.52 12.32
CA GLU A 157 -8.08 18.24 12.62
C GLU A 157 -8.58 16.98 11.90
N ASN A 158 -8.12 16.73 10.68
CA ASN A 158 -8.46 15.49 9.98
C ASN A 158 -7.80 14.29 10.64
N ILE A 159 -6.57 14.39 11.14
CA ILE A 159 -5.91 13.33 11.92
C ILE A 159 -6.69 13.07 13.21
N LYS A 160 -7.26 14.08 13.89
CA LYS A 160 -8.21 13.85 15.01
C LYS A 160 -9.43 13.03 14.59
N LYS A 161 -9.87 13.12 13.33
CA LYS A 161 -10.95 12.29 12.75
C LYS A 161 -10.45 10.90 12.29
N PHE A 162 -9.22 10.79 11.79
CA PHE A 162 -8.55 9.56 11.35
C PHE A 162 -7.86 8.78 12.47
N ALA A 163 -7.79 9.35 13.67
CA ALA A 163 -7.25 8.73 14.88
C ALA A 163 -8.02 7.45 15.23
N VAL A 164 -9.19 7.22 14.62
CA VAL A 164 -9.74 5.87 14.36
C VAL A 164 -8.82 5.12 13.39
N ILE A 165 -7.67 4.65 13.88
CA ILE A 165 -6.60 4.12 13.05
C ILE A 165 -7.01 2.78 12.40
N PRO A 166 -6.76 2.62 11.07
CA PRO A 166 -6.82 1.35 10.36
C PRO A 166 -5.97 0.30 11.09
N GLY A 167 -6.60 -0.75 11.60
CA GLY A 167 -6.01 -1.72 12.52
C GLY A 167 -6.96 -2.14 13.63
N ALA A 168 -7.84 -1.25 14.08
CA ALA A 168 -8.97 -1.61 14.95
C ALA A 168 -10.14 -2.22 14.18
N ILE A 169 -10.20 -1.92 12.90
CA ILE A 169 -10.97 -2.68 11.94
C ILE A 169 -9.92 -3.42 11.14
N PRO A 170 -10.03 -4.75 10.95
CA PRO A 170 -9.02 -5.50 10.21
C PRO A 170 -8.72 -4.81 8.87
N ALA A 171 -7.51 -4.95 8.32
CA ALA A 171 -7.05 -4.11 7.19
C ALA A 171 -7.98 -4.20 5.94
N ASP A 172 -8.78 -5.26 5.88
CA ASP A 172 -9.88 -5.52 4.94
C ASP A 172 -11.19 -4.75 5.23
N ALA A 173 -11.20 -3.96 6.30
CA ALA A 173 -12.33 -3.33 6.92
C ALA A 173 -12.00 -1.87 7.35
N ALA A 174 -11.09 -1.15 6.67
CA ALA A 174 -10.89 0.30 6.83
C ALA A 174 -11.79 1.19 5.92
N PRO A 175 -12.55 2.20 6.44
CA PRO A 175 -13.57 2.96 5.69
C PRO A 175 -13.13 3.53 4.34
N GLY A 176 -13.75 3.03 3.27
CA GLY A 176 -13.60 3.51 1.89
C GLY A 176 -13.10 2.43 0.93
N GLY A 177 -13.79 2.23 -0.19
CA GLY A 177 -13.39 1.25 -1.20
C GLY A 177 -13.78 -0.21 -0.89
N TRP A 178 -14.85 -0.43 -0.12
CA TRP A 178 -15.36 -1.77 0.21
C TRP A 178 -15.70 -2.60 -1.01
N GLU A 179 -16.39 -1.97 -1.95
CA GLU A 179 -16.77 -2.58 -3.21
C GLU A 179 -15.53 -3.02 -3.97
N ARG A 180 -14.47 -2.20 -3.93
CA ARG A 180 -13.17 -2.51 -4.54
C ARG A 180 -12.48 -3.68 -3.85
N ASN A 181 -12.43 -3.72 -2.53
CA ASN A 181 -11.76 -4.79 -1.78
C ASN A 181 -12.47 -6.13 -1.99
N VAL A 182 -13.80 -6.16 -1.86
CA VAL A 182 -14.60 -7.37 -2.11
C VAL A 182 -14.47 -7.80 -3.58
N ALA A 183 -14.51 -6.85 -4.52
CA ALA A 183 -14.31 -7.19 -5.93
C ALA A 183 -12.92 -7.79 -6.17
N LEU A 184 -11.88 -7.22 -5.55
CA LEU A 184 -10.52 -7.71 -5.68
C LEU A 184 -10.35 -9.11 -5.08
N GLU A 185 -10.93 -9.38 -3.91
CA GLU A 185 -10.92 -10.72 -3.33
C GLU A 185 -11.66 -11.73 -4.22
N ARG A 186 -12.83 -11.36 -4.75
CA ARG A 186 -13.57 -12.20 -5.71
C ARG A 186 -12.75 -12.47 -6.97
N VAL A 187 -12.05 -11.46 -7.51
CA VAL A 187 -11.14 -11.62 -8.66
C VAL A 187 -10.04 -12.61 -8.31
N ARG A 188 -9.33 -12.42 -7.20
CA ARG A 188 -8.23 -13.31 -6.79
C ARG A 188 -8.71 -14.74 -6.57
N LYS A 189 -9.89 -14.93 -5.98
CA LYS A 189 -10.49 -16.25 -5.80
C LYS A 189 -10.85 -16.89 -7.15
N ALA A 190 -11.49 -16.14 -8.06
CA ALA A 190 -11.84 -16.66 -9.38
C ALA A 190 -10.59 -17.04 -10.20
N VAL A 191 -9.54 -16.23 -10.13
CA VAL A 191 -8.22 -16.54 -10.73
C VAL A 191 -7.61 -17.80 -10.12
N ALA A 192 -7.70 -17.98 -8.80
CA ALA A 192 -7.21 -19.19 -8.16
C ALA A 192 -8.01 -20.44 -8.60
N GLU A 193 -9.32 -20.32 -8.83
CA GLU A 193 -10.12 -21.42 -9.39
C GLU A 193 -9.75 -21.72 -10.86
N GLU A 194 -9.48 -20.70 -11.68
CA GLU A 194 -8.96 -20.90 -13.05
C GLU A 194 -7.59 -21.62 -13.05
N LEU A 195 -6.70 -21.25 -12.13
CA LEU A 195 -5.42 -21.93 -11.92
C LEU A 195 -5.62 -23.36 -11.43
N ALA A 196 -6.54 -23.59 -10.48
CA ALA A 196 -6.86 -24.92 -9.97
C ALA A 196 -7.48 -25.83 -11.04
N ALA A 197 -8.20 -25.28 -12.01
CA ALA A 197 -8.72 -26.04 -13.14
C ALA A 197 -7.61 -26.50 -14.11
N GLN A 198 -6.51 -25.75 -14.19
CA GLN A 198 -5.38 -26.03 -15.10
C GLN A 198 -4.27 -26.86 -14.45
N ASP A 199 -4.13 -26.78 -13.13
CA ASP A 199 -3.03 -27.38 -12.37
C ASP A 199 -3.58 -28.15 -11.15
N PRO A 200 -3.70 -29.50 -11.23
CA PRO A 200 -4.22 -30.32 -10.15
C PRO A 200 -3.38 -30.27 -8.86
N GLU A 201 -2.07 -30.03 -8.98
CA GLU A 201 -1.19 -29.90 -7.83
C GLU A 201 -1.43 -28.57 -7.11
N PHE A 202 -1.58 -27.49 -7.87
CA PHE A 202 -2.03 -26.20 -7.35
C PHE A 202 -3.39 -26.35 -6.65
N ALA A 203 -4.37 -26.99 -7.29
CA ALA A 203 -5.71 -27.19 -6.74
C ALA A 203 -5.66 -27.90 -5.37
N ARG A 204 -4.84 -28.96 -5.27
CA ARG A 204 -4.67 -29.73 -4.03
C ARG A 204 -4.11 -28.87 -2.91
N PHE A 205 -3.02 -28.13 -3.16
CA PHE A 205 -2.36 -27.34 -2.12
C PHE A 205 -3.17 -26.08 -1.75
N TYR A 206 -3.76 -25.41 -2.74
CA TYR A 206 -4.59 -24.24 -2.54
C TYR A 206 -5.84 -24.57 -1.71
N ARG A 207 -6.60 -25.60 -2.08
CA ARG A 207 -7.81 -26.00 -1.32
C ARG A 207 -7.49 -26.46 0.10
N LYS A 208 -6.36 -27.18 0.27
CA LYS A 208 -5.91 -27.60 1.60
C LYS A 208 -5.52 -26.39 2.47
N ARG A 209 -4.88 -25.37 1.91
CA ARG A 209 -4.57 -24.10 2.59
C ARG A 209 -5.84 -23.34 2.98
N GLU A 210 -6.79 -23.19 2.06
CA GLU A 210 -8.06 -22.49 2.30
C GLU A 210 -8.93 -23.15 3.38
N ALA A 211 -8.87 -24.48 3.48
CA ALA A 211 -9.54 -25.24 4.52
C ALA A 211 -8.85 -25.16 5.90
N GLY A 212 -7.77 -24.39 6.05
CA GLY A 212 -6.97 -24.32 7.28
C GLY A 212 -6.10 -25.56 7.52
N GLY A 213 -5.92 -26.41 6.50
CA GLY A 213 -5.08 -27.59 6.57
C GLY A 213 -3.59 -27.26 6.52
N SER A 214 -2.77 -28.07 7.20
CA SER A 214 -1.31 -27.90 7.20
C SER A 214 -0.70 -28.33 5.86
N ILE A 215 0.00 -27.40 5.21
CA ILE A 215 0.83 -27.62 4.01
C ILE A 215 2.27 -27.24 4.30
N SER A 216 3.23 -27.87 3.63
CA SER A 216 4.65 -27.57 3.84
C SER A 216 5.02 -26.21 3.25
N GLU A 217 6.12 -25.62 3.71
CA GLU A 217 6.63 -24.35 3.18
C GLU A 217 6.91 -24.41 1.67
N ALA A 218 7.38 -25.55 1.17
CA ALA A 218 7.56 -25.78 -0.26
C ALA A 218 6.24 -25.72 -1.04
N GLN A 219 5.15 -26.23 -0.45
CA GLN A 219 3.80 -26.17 -1.04
C GLN A 219 3.23 -24.75 -1.01
N VAL A 220 3.50 -23.98 0.06
CA VAL A 220 3.16 -22.55 0.13
C VAL A 220 3.87 -21.78 -0.99
N ARG A 221 5.20 -21.93 -1.09
CA ARG A 221 6.01 -21.30 -2.14
C ARG A 221 5.54 -21.68 -3.55
N TYR A 222 5.11 -22.93 -3.74
CA TYR A 222 4.57 -23.39 -5.01
C TYR A 222 3.29 -22.63 -5.39
N VAL A 223 2.31 -22.57 -4.48
CA VAL A 223 1.04 -21.85 -4.71
C VAL A 223 1.30 -20.37 -4.99
N GLU A 224 2.15 -19.73 -4.19
CA GLU A 224 2.51 -18.32 -4.35
C GLU A 224 3.19 -18.06 -5.69
N ARG A 225 4.15 -18.93 -6.09
CA ARG A 225 4.82 -18.80 -7.38
C ARG A 225 3.84 -18.89 -8.55
N LYS A 226 2.92 -19.86 -8.54
CA LYS A 226 1.92 -20.00 -9.61
C LYS A 226 1.01 -18.78 -9.73
N GLN A 227 0.59 -18.21 -8.59
CA GLN A 227 -0.19 -16.96 -8.58
C GLN A 227 0.64 -15.78 -9.11
N ILE A 228 1.91 -15.66 -8.70
CA ILE A 228 2.82 -14.62 -9.18
C ILE A 228 3.03 -14.72 -10.69
N GLU A 229 3.33 -15.90 -11.21
CA GLU A 229 3.55 -16.15 -12.64
C GLU A 229 2.31 -15.75 -13.47
N TRP A 230 1.12 -16.12 -13.00
CA TRP A 230 -0.13 -15.77 -13.64
C TRP A 230 -0.35 -14.24 -13.69
N TRP A 231 -0.15 -13.56 -12.56
CA TRP A 231 -0.31 -12.10 -12.50
C TRP A 231 0.76 -11.36 -13.31
N GLN A 232 2.00 -11.85 -13.34
CA GLN A 232 3.06 -11.29 -14.17
C GLN A 232 2.68 -11.30 -15.66
N GLN A 233 2.03 -12.37 -16.14
CA GLN A 233 1.52 -12.41 -17.51
C GLN A 233 0.50 -11.31 -17.76
N ARG A 234 -0.46 -11.09 -16.83
CA ARG A 234 -1.47 -10.03 -16.96
C ARG A 234 -0.87 -8.62 -16.86
N TYR A 235 0.14 -8.42 -16.03
CA TYR A 235 0.82 -7.13 -15.94
C TYR A 235 1.51 -6.76 -17.25
N ARG A 236 2.02 -7.74 -18.02
CA ARG A 236 2.62 -7.50 -19.35
C ARG A 236 1.60 -7.08 -20.41
N GLU A 237 0.31 -7.38 -20.20
CA GLU A 237 -0.76 -6.95 -21.10
C GLU A 237 -1.20 -5.50 -20.86
N VAL A 238 -0.67 -4.84 -19.83
CA VAL A 238 -0.94 -3.42 -19.53
C VAL A 238 -0.01 -2.54 -20.36
N ASN A 239 -0.59 -1.61 -21.11
CA ASN A 239 0.17 -0.64 -21.88
C ASN A 239 0.65 0.50 -20.97
N LEU A 240 1.92 0.48 -20.57
CA LEU A 240 2.58 1.54 -19.81
C LEU A 240 3.50 2.35 -20.72
N VAL A 241 3.30 3.66 -20.76
CA VAL A 241 4.22 4.61 -21.40
C VAL A 241 4.64 5.64 -20.37
N ILE A 242 5.94 5.87 -20.19
CA ILE A 242 6.48 6.94 -19.34
C ILE A 242 7.19 7.92 -20.28
N TYR A 243 6.66 9.14 -20.40
CA TYR A 243 7.19 10.17 -21.29
C TYR A 243 8.44 10.85 -20.74
N ASP A 244 8.54 10.92 -19.41
CA ASP A 244 9.72 11.44 -18.72
C ASP A 244 10.85 10.40 -18.76
N GLU A 245 11.90 10.67 -19.52
CA GLU A 245 13.01 9.73 -19.73
C GLU A 245 13.80 9.42 -18.44
N GLU A 246 13.94 10.38 -17.54
CA GLU A 246 14.63 10.16 -16.26
C GLU A 246 13.82 9.23 -15.36
N LEU A 247 12.51 9.46 -15.28
CA LEU A 247 11.59 8.63 -14.52
C LEU A 247 11.48 7.24 -15.15
N ALA A 248 11.45 7.13 -16.48
CA ALA A 248 11.44 5.86 -17.19
C ALA A 248 12.69 5.03 -16.84
N ARG A 249 13.88 5.65 -16.89
CA ARG A 249 15.14 4.99 -16.51
C ARG A 249 15.15 4.60 -15.03
N ALA A 250 14.72 5.50 -14.14
CA ALA A 250 14.67 5.23 -12.70
C ALA A 250 13.72 4.08 -12.35
N CYS A 251 12.57 3.97 -13.03
CA CYS A 251 11.56 2.98 -12.74
C CYS A 251 11.73 1.65 -13.49
N SER A 252 12.63 1.57 -14.47
CA SER A 252 12.85 0.40 -15.32
C SER A 252 13.00 -0.89 -14.51
N ALA A 253 13.88 -0.91 -13.50
CA ALA A 253 14.11 -2.11 -12.68
C ALA A 253 12.87 -2.54 -11.87
N SER A 254 12.13 -1.57 -11.31
CA SER A 254 10.91 -1.84 -10.54
C SER A 254 9.80 -2.41 -11.43
N ILE A 255 9.67 -1.89 -12.66
CA ILE A 255 8.72 -2.38 -13.65
C ILE A 255 9.15 -3.74 -14.21
N GLN A 256 10.41 -3.94 -14.58
CA GLN A 256 10.91 -5.25 -15.03
C GLN A 256 10.67 -6.35 -13.98
N SER A 257 10.95 -6.05 -12.71
CA SER A 257 10.64 -6.94 -11.58
C SER A 257 9.14 -7.24 -11.46
N LEU A 258 8.27 -6.24 -11.58
CA LEU A 258 6.82 -6.44 -11.60
C LEU A 258 6.41 -7.40 -12.72
N LEU A 259 6.99 -7.23 -13.91
CA LEU A 259 6.66 -8.00 -15.09
C LEU A 259 7.34 -9.37 -15.11
N GLY A 260 8.18 -9.72 -14.13
CA GLY A 260 8.98 -10.95 -14.16
C GLY A 260 9.94 -11.01 -15.34
N LEU A 261 10.44 -9.85 -15.78
CA LEU A 261 11.46 -9.72 -16.81
C LEU A 261 12.84 -9.62 -16.15
N PRO A 262 13.92 -10.08 -16.82
CA PRO A 262 15.26 -9.89 -16.31
C PRO A 262 15.52 -8.40 -16.09
N VAL A 263 16.04 -8.06 -14.90
CA VAL A 263 16.49 -6.70 -14.61
C VAL A 263 17.80 -6.52 -15.33
N ALA A 264 17.86 -5.58 -16.28
CA ALA A 264 19.12 -5.29 -16.97
C ALA A 264 20.16 -4.88 -15.93
N GLU A 265 21.19 -5.70 -15.74
CA GLU A 265 22.31 -5.35 -14.87
C GLU A 265 22.94 -4.06 -15.39
N LYS A 266 23.19 -3.11 -14.49
CA LYS A 266 23.91 -1.89 -14.83
C LYS A 266 25.26 -2.30 -15.41
N THR A 267 25.46 -2.11 -16.71
CA THR A 267 26.78 -2.12 -17.31
C THR A 267 27.56 -1.01 -16.61
N LYS A 268 28.59 -1.41 -15.86
CA LYS A 268 29.51 -0.50 -15.17
C LYS A 268 30.37 0.24 -16.18
#